data_AF-A0A7R7VQZ5-F1
#
_entry.id   AF-A0A7R7VQZ5-F1
#
_cell.length_a   1.000
_cell.length_b   1.000
_cell.length_c   1.000
_cell.angle_alpha   90.00
_cell.angle_beta   90.00
_cell.angle_gamma   90.00
#
_symmetry.space_group_name_H-M   'P 1'
#
loop_
_entity.id
_entity.type
_entity.pdbx_description
1 polymer ?
#
loop_
_entity_poly.entity_id
_entity_poly.type
_entity_poly.pdbx_seq_one_letter_code
_entity_poly.pdbx_strand_id
1 'polypeptide(L)'
;MTLTRRSITEVAKNPGQLDKLIHAFRKIQEADPGEPGNPNLKSFYVIAGLHGQPFRGAGYANSAWWGGYCHHGNVLFPTWHRAYLFHLERALQAVPGCQDVALPYWDEMEDELPEIFLRPKYKFTNEAYGTAPIDNPLHSYVLQQGFFDKLARYVKSEGNDEPKLQDYGKHTGYRTVRCPYSGLVGKDDLKETIQHNWMVDAMGMGYADKVLNENVKRWLHSGVIPGRDQWDSGYVGAKMDYQRSLEAPNYTVFSNITSAGRWNDDNISHVSSPDYRPQNLNKYVSPLERPHNSMHLAVGGHDFPDLKENEVRFKAANGDMGENDTAGFDPIFFFHHCFVDKVFWSWQEYNRKKIEVIPDYPGTSSVDEQGPTPKMVADSALDENTPLYPFKEDPVEDYGRYLTSVVSNFERKSFSVTLRTLTRACNDQDVASTRRLGYIIIII
;
A
#
# COMPACT_ATOMS: atom_id res chain seq x y z
N MET A 1 -27.69 -0.92 -3.48
CA MET A 1 -27.40 0.15 -2.50
C MET A 1 -25.96 0.58 -2.75
N THR A 2 -25.71 1.86 -3.00
CA THR A 2 -24.33 2.35 -3.18
C THR A 2 -23.66 2.48 -1.83
N LEU A 3 -22.54 1.79 -1.64
CA LEU A 3 -21.68 1.92 -0.48
C LEU A 3 -20.67 3.05 -0.71
N THR A 4 -20.23 3.69 0.37
CA THR A 4 -19.22 4.74 0.31
C THR A 4 -18.12 4.39 1.29
N ARG A 5 -16.89 4.27 0.79
CA ARG A 5 -15.72 4.11 1.65
C ARG A 5 -15.43 5.46 2.32
N ARG A 6 -15.26 5.43 3.64
CA ARG A 6 -15.01 6.61 4.49
C ARG A 6 -13.65 6.47 5.17
N SER A 7 -13.13 7.53 5.76
CA SER A 7 -11.92 7.39 6.57
C SER A 7 -12.21 6.52 7.79
N ILE A 8 -11.23 5.74 8.24
CA ILE A 8 -11.36 4.93 9.45
C ILE A 8 -11.60 5.81 10.69
N THR A 9 -11.06 7.03 10.71
CA THR A 9 -11.32 8.05 11.73
C THR A 9 -12.80 8.46 11.75
N GLU A 10 -13.47 8.58 10.59
CA GLU A 10 -14.92 8.82 10.51
C GLU A 10 -15.73 7.60 10.94
N VAL A 11 -15.35 6.40 10.50
CA VAL A 11 -16.04 5.15 10.90
C VAL A 11 -15.96 4.94 12.41
N ALA A 12 -14.82 5.25 13.02
CA ALA A 12 -14.60 5.12 14.46
C ALA A 12 -15.52 6.03 15.30
N LYS A 13 -16.07 7.11 14.73
CA LYS A 13 -17.08 7.97 15.40
C LYS A 13 -18.46 7.33 15.49
N ASN A 14 -18.71 6.23 14.76
CA ASN A 14 -19.95 5.47 14.80
C ASN A 14 -19.68 4.05 15.33
N PRO A 15 -19.91 3.80 16.63
CA PRO A 15 -19.56 2.52 17.25
C PRO A 15 -20.23 1.30 16.60
N GLY A 16 -21.45 1.44 16.08
CA GLY A 16 -22.13 0.35 15.38
C GLY A 16 -21.47 -0.01 14.05
N GLN A 17 -20.93 0.97 13.32
CA GLN A 17 -20.17 0.71 12.09
C GLN A 17 -18.79 0.13 12.41
N LEU A 18 -18.11 0.64 13.44
CA LEU A 18 -16.82 0.10 13.87
C LEU A 18 -16.96 -1.33 14.38
N ASP A 19 -17.97 -1.63 15.20
CA ASP A 19 -18.26 -2.98 15.67
C ASP A 19 -18.48 -3.96 14.51
N LYS A 20 -19.28 -3.58 13.50
CA LYS A 20 -19.47 -4.39 12.29
C LYS A 20 -18.17 -4.65 11.54
N LEU A 21 -17.33 -3.62 11.39
CA LEU A 21 -16.04 -3.74 10.70
C LEU A 21 -15.10 -4.68 11.47
N ILE A 22 -14.96 -4.49 12.78
CA ILE A 22 -14.14 -5.34 13.66
C ILE A 22 -14.66 -6.78 13.63
N HIS A 23 -15.99 -6.96 13.66
CA HIS A 23 -16.60 -8.28 13.56
C HIS A 23 -16.28 -8.97 12.23
N ALA A 24 -16.42 -8.25 11.10
CA ALA A 24 -16.13 -8.78 9.77
C ALA A 24 -14.66 -9.22 9.64
N PHE A 25 -13.72 -8.35 10.03
CA PHE A 25 -12.28 -8.66 10.01
C PHE A 25 -11.94 -9.85 10.90
N ARG A 26 -12.47 -9.86 12.14
CA ARG A 26 -12.29 -10.99 13.06
C ARG A 26 -12.76 -12.30 12.40
N LYS A 27 -13.92 -12.30 11.75
CA LYS A 27 -14.48 -13.52 11.15
C LYS A 27 -13.66 -14.04 9.98
N ILE A 28 -13.16 -13.18 9.10
CA ILE A 28 -12.31 -13.63 8.00
C ILE A 28 -10.91 -14.04 8.48
N GLN A 29 -10.40 -13.46 9.57
CA GLN A 29 -9.13 -13.86 10.19
C GLN A 29 -9.24 -15.16 11.00
N GLU A 30 -10.41 -15.47 11.56
CA GLU A 30 -10.68 -16.75 12.23
C GLU A 30 -10.97 -17.89 11.22
N ALA A 31 -11.39 -17.56 10.00
CA ALA A 31 -11.79 -18.53 8.99
C ALA A 31 -10.62 -19.42 8.56
N ASP A 32 -10.84 -20.74 8.54
CA ASP A 32 -9.85 -21.72 8.09
C ASP A 32 -9.32 -21.35 6.69
N PRO A 33 -7.98 -21.26 6.49
CA PRO A 33 -7.39 -20.98 5.19
C PRO A 33 -7.67 -22.02 4.12
N GLY A 34 -8.14 -23.21 4.50
CA GLY A 34 -8.30 -24.35 3.62
C GLY A 34 -6.99 -25.11 3.40
N GLU A 35 -7.07 -26.10 2.51
CA GLU A 35 -5.97 -27.01 2.20
C GLU A 35 -5.25 -26.60 0.91
N PRO A 36 -3.97 -26.97 0.73
CA PRO A 36 -3.29 -26.81 -0.55
C PRO A 36 -4.11 -27.39 -1.72
N GLY A 37 -4.42 -26.55 -2.72
CA GLY A 37 -5.24 -26.90 -3.88
C GLY A 37 -6.74 -26.64 -3.73
N ASN A 38 -7.23 -26.40 -2.51
CA ASN A 38 -8.59 -25.93 -2.26
C ASN A 38 -8.61 -24.82 -1.18
N PRO A 39 -7.97 -23.67 -1.45
CA PRO A 39 -7.87 -22.60 -0.49
C PRO A 39 -9.22 -21.91 -0.28
N ASN A 40 -9.49 -21.50 0.96
CA ASN A 40 -10.63 -20.66 1.28
C ASN A 40 -10.33 -19.21 0.86
N LEU A 41 -10.79 -18.84 -0.33
CA LEU A 41 -10.59 -17.50 -0.92
C LEU A 41 -11.18 -16.34 -0.10
N LYS A 42 -12.00 -16.62 0.92
CA LYS A 42 -12.56 -15.61 1.83
C LYS A 42 -11.77 -15.45 3.13
N SER A 43 -10.84 -16.36 3.43
CA SER A 43 -10.00 -16.27 4.62
C SER A 43 -8.99 -15.14 4.47
N PHE A 44 -8.72 -14.42 5.56
CA PHE A 44 -7.72 -13.36 5.55
C PHE A 44 -6.34 -13.89 5.17
N TYR A 45 -5.96 -15.09 5.64
CA TYR A 45 -4.70 -15.73 5.30
C TYR A 45 -4.49 -15.85 3.78
N VAL A 46 -5.48 -16.42 3.08
CA VAL A 46 -5.39 -16.65 1.64
C VAL A 46 -5.40 -15.32 0.90
N ILE A 47 -6.26 -14.38 1.32
CA ILE A 47 -6.36 -13.05 0.73
C ILE A 47 -5.01 -12.33 0.86
N ALA A 48 -4.50 -12.17 2.10
CA ALA A 48 -3.21 -11.58 2.41
C ALA A 48 -2.07 -12.18 1.57
N GLY A 49 -2.04 -13.51 1.48
CA GLY A 49 -1.03 -14.22 0.70
C GLY A 49 -1.13 -14.00 -0.81
N LEU A 50 -2.22 -13.47 -1.36
CA LEU A 50 -2.28 -13.15 -2.79
C LEU A 50 -1.23 -12.11 -3.18
N HIS A 51 -0.85 -11.22 -2.26
CA HIS A 51 0.14 -10.17 -2.48
C HIS A 51 1.53 -10.75 -2.81
N GLY A 52 2.10 -11.50 -1.86
CA GLY A 52 3.45 -12.06 -1.92
C GLY A 52 3.47 -13.54 -1.57
N GLN A 53 4.08 -13.85 -0.42
CA GLN A 53 4.23 -15.21 0.07
C GLN A 53 2.89 -15.78 0.59
N PRO A 54 2.66 -17.11 0.51
CA PRO A 54 3.59 -18.15 0.02
C PRO A 54 3.73 -18.17 -1.50
N PHE A 55 4.94 -18.08 -2.03
CA PHE A 55 5.17 -17.95 -3.46
C PHE A 55 4.70 -19.15 -4.27
N ARG A 56 4.30 -18.87 -5.52
CA ARG A 56 3.75 -19.85 -6.45
C ARG A 56 4.24 -19.63 -7.88
N GLY A 57 3.97 -20.59 -8.75
CA GLY A 57 4.41 -20.54 -10.15
C GLY A 57 5.94 -20.53 -10.26
N ALA A 58 6.47 -19.84 -11.28
CA ALA A 58 7.92 -19.76 -11.49
C ALA A 58 8.64 -19.05 -10.33
N GLY A 59 8.01 -18.02 -9.75
CA GLY A 59 8.53 -17.29 -8.60
C GLY A 59 8.56 -18.08 -7.29
N TYR A 60 8.17 -19.36 -7.28
CA TYR A 60 8.45 -20.26 -6.15
C TYR A 60 9.94 -20.64 -6.04
N ALA A 61 10.66 -20.68 -7.18
CA ALA A 61 12.04 -21.15 -7.24
C ALA A 61 12.94 -20.33 -8.17
N ASN A 62 12.43 -19.25 -8.76
CA ASN A 62 13.20 -18.35 -9.62
C ASN A 62 13.06 -16.90 -9.19
N SER A 63 14.15 -16.27 -8.74
CA SER A 63 14.16 -14.90 -8.21
C SER A 63 13.98 -13.81 -9.27
N ALA A 64 14.06 -14.15 -10.56
CA ALA A 64 13.70 -13.23 -11.65
C ALA A 64 12.17 -13.16 -11.89
N TRP A 65 11.37 -13.94 -11.14
CA TRP A 65 9.92 -13.92 -11.16
C TRP A 65 9.40 -13.54 -9.79
N TRP A 66 8.35 -12.72 -9.75
CA TRP A 66 7.61 -12.49 -8.54
C TRP A 66 6.65 -13.66 -8.28
N GLY A 67 6.77 -14.32 -7.13
CA GLY A 67 5.96 -15.48 -6.78
C GLY A 67 4.59 -15.14 -6.21
N GLY A 68 4.31 -13.88 -5.89
CA GLY A 68 2.98 -13.38 -5.52
C GLY A 68 2.24 -12.85 -6.74
N TYR A 69 1.00 -12.39 -6.58
CA TYR A 69 0.23 -11.81 -7.68
C TYR A 69 0.32 -10.29 -7.76
N CYS A 70 0.86 -9.60 -6.75
CA CYS A 70 0.89 -8.14 -6.75
C CYS A 70 1.73 -7.58 -7.89
N HIS A 71 1.39 -6.36 -8.30
CA HIS A 71 2.06 -5.62 -9.36
C HIS A 71 2.71 -4.37 -8.79
N HIS A 72 4.04 -4.30 -8.88
CA HIS A 72 4.85 -3.13 -8.54
C HIS A 72 5.74 -2.76 -9.71
N GLY A 73 6.08 -1.47 -9.82
CA GLY A 73 6.98 -0.97 -10.86
C GLY A 73 6.42 -1.06 -12.27
N ASN A 74 5.11 -1.24 -12.41
CA ASN A 74 4.48 -1.37 -13.72
C ASN A 74 3.06 -0.77 -13.74
N VAL A 75 2.52 -0.61 -14.94
CA VAL A 75 1.22 0.06 -15.18
C VAL A 75 0.01 -0.62 -14.56
N LEU A 76 0.14 -1.83 -14.04
CA LEU A 76 -0.93 -2.55 -13.36
C LEU A 76 -0.97 -2.27 -11.84
N PHE A 77 -0.01 -1.54 -11.28
CA PHE A 77 0.04 -1.23 -9.84
C PHE A 77 -1.29 -0.69 -9.29
N PRO A 78 -1.88 0.41 -9.81
CA PRO A 78 -3.11 0.96 -9.22
C PRO A 78 -4.32 0.04 -9.40
N THR A 79 -4.45 -0.60 -10.57
CA THR A 79 -5.64 -1.37 -10.94
C THR A 79 -5.65 -2.76 -10.33
N TRP A 80 -4.49 -3.40 -10.17
CA TRP A 80 -4.36 -4.66 -9.45
C TRP A 80 -4.69 -4.49 -7.97
N HIS A 81 -4.12 -3.49 -7.29
CA HIS A 81 -4.41 -3.23 -5.88
C HIS A 81 -5.87 -2.84 -5.64
N ARG A 82 -6.48 -2.11 -6.58
CA ARG A 82 -7.92 -1.86 -6.58
C ARG A 82 -8.76 -3.14 -6.64
N ALA A 83 -8.43 -4.07 -7.53
CA ALA A 83 -9.09 -5.38 -7.62
C ALA A 83 -8.87 -6.20 -6.33
N TYR A 84 -7.69 -6.10 -5.73
CA TYR A 84 -7.36 -6.77 -4.48
C TYR A 84 -8.19 -6.27 -3.30
N LEU A 85 -8.35 -4.95 -3.15
CA LEU A 85 -9.24 -4.35 -2.14
C LEU A 85 -10.69 -4.77 -2.34
N PHE A 86 -11.13 -4.88 -3.60
CA PHE A 86 -12.48 -5.35 -3.91
C PHE A 86 -12.69 -6.79 -3.43
N HIS A 87 -11.72 -7.67 -3.67
CA HIS A 87 -11.76 -9.06 -3.19
C HIS A 87 -11.87 -9.14 -1.66
N LEU A 88 -11.04 -8.39 -0.93
CA LEU A 88 -11.15 -8.31 0.54
C LEU A 88 -12.53 -7.78 0.97
N GLU A 89 -13.00 -6.69 0.37
CA GLU A 89 -14.28 -6.08 0.75
C GLU A 89 -15.46 -7.04 0.54
N ARG A 90 -15.44 -7.87 -0.53
CA ARG A 90 -16.43 -8.93 -0.73
C ARG A 90 -16.34 -10.02 0.34
N ALA A 91 -15.14 -10.40 0.77
CA ALA A 91 -14.97 -11.35 1.87
C ALA A 91 -15.54 -10.80 3.19
N LEU A 92 -15.31 -9.51 3.49
CA LEU A 92 -15.91 -8.84 4.64
C LEU A 92 -17.45 -8.82 4.56
N GLN A 93 -18.01 -8.52 3.39
CA GLN A 93 -19.46 -8.47 3.17
C GLN A 93 -20.14 -9.85 3.15
N ALA A 94 -19.37 -10.91 2.91
CA ALA A 94 -19.86 -12.29 2.99
C ALA A 94 -20.10 -12.74 4.45
N VAL A 95 -19.57 -12.01 5.43
CA VAL A 95 -19.85 -12.27 6.86
C VAL A 95 -21.33 -11.93 7.17
N PRO A 96 -22.10 -12.85 7.79
CA PRO A 96 -23.49 -12.58 8.15
C PRO A 96 -23.65 -11.30 8.99
N GLY A 97 -24.53 -10.38 8.54
CA GLY A 97 -24.75 -9.09 9.20
C GLY A 97 -23.80 -7.97 8.79
N CYS A 98 -22.85 -8.23 7.88
CA CYS A 98 -21.85 -7.27 7.41
C CYS A 98 -22.00 -6.88 5.92
N GLN A 99 -23.14 -7.18 5.28
CA GLN A 99 -23.37 -6.93 3.86
C GLN A 99 -23.24 -5.44 3.46
N ASP A 100 -23.35 -4.54 4.42
CA ASP A 100 -23.24 -3.08 4.25
C ASP A 100 -21.86 -2.52 4.65
N VAL A 101 -20.88 -3.37 4.99
CA VAL A 101 -19.52 -2.93 5.30
C VAL A 101 -18.82 -2.44 4.03
N ALA A 102 -18.38 -1.19 4.03
CA ALA A 102 -17.44 -0.64 3.06
C ALA A 102 -16.05 -0.59 3.70
N LEU A 103 -15.00 -1.02 3.00
CA LEU A 103 -13.63 -0.99 3.53
C LEU A 103 -13.19 0.48 3.70
N PRO A 104 -12.95 0.98 4.92
CA PRO A 104 -12.53 2.36 5.08
C PRO A 104 -11.06 2.53 4.71
N TYR A 105 -10.67 3.78 4.42
CA TYR A 105 -9.28 4.15 4.15
C TYR A 105 -8.64 4.78 5.39
N TRP A 106 -7.32 4.65 5.53
CA TRP A 106 -6.54 5.47 6.45
C TRP A 106 -6.20 6.77 5.73
N ASP A 107 -6.72 7.92 6.20
CA ASP A 107 -6.43 9.20 5.54
C ASP A 107 -5.00 9.67 5.85
N GLU A 108 -4.06 9.36 4.95
CA GLU A 108 -2.65 9.73 5.10
C GLU A 108 -2.37 11.21 4.82
N MET A 109 -3.41 12.02 4.58
CA MET A 109 -3.30 13.47 4.67
C MET A 109 -3.46 13.98 6.09
N GLU A 110 -3.95 13.15 7.04
CA GLU A 110 -3.93 13.44 8.48
C GLU A 110 -2.51 13.21 9.05
N ASP A 111 -2.17 13.82 10.19
CA ASP A 111 -0.80 13.78 10.74
C ASP A 111 -0.53 12.54 11.61
N GLU A 112 -1.57 11.79 12.00
CA GLU A 112 -1.43 10.73 13.02
C GLU A 112 -1.95 9.38 12.51
N LEU A 113 -1.37 8.29 13.01
CA LEU A 113 -1.92 6.96 12.81
C LEU A 113 -3.26 6.87 13.56
N PRO A 114 -4.35 6.43 12.94
CA PRO A 114 -5.61 6.22 13.63
C PRO A 114 -5.46 5.28 14.83
N GLU A 115 -5.98 5.69 15.98
CA GLU A 115 -5.77 4.99 17.27
C GLU A 115 -6.19 3.51 17.25
N ILE A 116 -7.18 3.16 16.41
CA ILE A 116 -7.63 1.78 16.25
C ILE A 116 -6.52 0.84 15.74
N PHE A 117 -5.49 1.35 15.05
CA PHE A 117 -4.38 0.52 14.60
C PHE A 117 -3.32 0.31 15.70
N LEU A 118 -3.34 1.11 16.77
CA LEU A 118 -2.40 1.04 17.91
C LEU A 118 -2.96 0.23 19.08
N ARG A 119 -4.29 0.14 19.21
CA ARG A 119 -4.92 -0.56 20.34
C ARG A 119 -4.83 -2.09 20.17
N PRO A 120 -4.18 -2.83 21.08
CA PRO A 120 -4.06 -4.29 20.95
C PRO A 120 -5.37 -5.04 21.25
N LYS A 121 -6.28 -4.42 22.00
CA LYS A 121 -7.56 -5.00 22.40
C LYS A 121 -8.72 -4.14 21.94
N TYR A 122 -9.84 -4.78 21.63
CA TYR A 122 -11.10 -4.12 21.29
C TYR A 122 -12.24 -4.67 22.13
N LYS A 123 -13.15 -3.81 22.59
CA LYS A 123 -14.39 -4.21 23.27
C LYS A 123 -15.57 -3.71 22.44
N PHE A 124 -16.42 -4.63 22.00
CA PHE A 124 -17.63 -4.28 21.27
C PHE A 124 -18.57 -3.43 22.10
N THR A 125 -19.23 -2.48 21.46
CA THR A 125 -20.32 -1.71 22.08
C THR A 125 -21.66 -2.42 21.96
N ASN A 126 -21.84 -3.20 20.90
CA ASN A 126 -22.97 -4.09 20.69
C ASN A 126 -22.64 -5.49 21.23
N GLU A 127 -23.32 -5.87 22.32
CA GLU A 127 -23.13 -7.16 23.01
C GLU A 127 -23.44 -8.38 22.12
N ALA A 128 -24.18 -8.20 21.02
CA ALA A 128 -24.43 -9.26 20.05
C ALA A 128 -23.15 -9.82 19.41
N TYR A 129 -22.06 -9.04 19.39
CA TYR A 129 -20.75 -9.48 18.90
C TYR A 129 -19.85 -10.07 20.01
N GLY A 130 -20.26 -9.97 21.27
CA GLY A 130 -19.55 -10.44 22.45
C GLY A 130 -19.40 -9.37 23.53
N THR A 131 -19.29 -9.80 24.79
CA THR A 131 -19.24 -8.92 25.97
C THR A 131 -17.82 -8.74 26.53
N ALA A 132 -16.92 -9.68 26.26
CA ALA A 132 -15.52 -9.64 26.69
C ALA A 132 -14.62 -8.91 25.66
N PRO A 133 -13.56 -8.22 26.10
CA PRO A 133 -12.54 -7.70 25.19
C PRO A 133 -11.88 -8.82 24.37
N ILE A 134 -11.59 -8.52 23.10
CA ILE A 134 -10.91 -9.42 22.15
C ILE A 134 -9.58 -8.82 21.71
N ASP A 135 -8.71 -9.62 21.09
CA ASP A 135 -7.62 -9.10 20.28
C ASP A 135 -8.21 -8.24 19.16
N ASN A 136 -7.66 -7.05 18.96
CA ASN A 136 -8.10 -6.18 17.89
C ASN A 136 -7.60 -6.70 16.54
N PRO A 137 -8.49 -7.14 15.62
CA PRO A 137 -8.08 -7.71 14.34
C PRO A 137 -7.47 -6.68 13.37
N LEU A 138 -7.53 -5.38 13.68
CA LEU A 138 -6.87 -4.33 12.87
C LEU A 138 -5.48 -3.95 13.39
N HIS A 139 -5.12 -4.40 14.60
CA HIS A 139 -3.82 -4.11 15.19
C HIS A 139 -2.72 -5.01 14.63
N SER A 140 -2.98 -6.31 14.58
CA SER A 140 -2.08 -7.31 13.98
C SER A 140 -2.84 -8.57 13.63
N TYR A 141 -2.22 -9.43 12.83
CA TYR A 141 -2.77 -10.73 12.46
C TYR A 141 -1.86 -11.85 12.94
N VAL A 142 -2.46 -12.99 13.33
CA VAL A 142 -1.74 -14.21 13.73
C VAL A 142 -1.93 -15.25 12.63
N LEU A 143 -0.83 -15.71 12.04
CA LEU A 143 -0.85 -16.67 10.95
C LEU A 143 -1.41 -18.01 11.42
N GLN A 144 -2.46 -18.46 10.74
CA GLN A 144 -3.10 -19.75 10.99
C GLN A 144 -2.28 -20.92 10.43
N GLN A 145 -1.45 -20.65 9.42
CA GLN A 145 -0.53 -21.61 8.80
C GLN A 145 0.81 -20.93 8.52
N GLY A 146 1.92 -21.62 8.75
CA GLY A 146 3.24 -21.16 8.34
C GLY A 146 3.51 -21.39 6.86
N PHE A 147 4.50 -20.69 6.33
CA PHE A 147 5.02 -20.89 4.99
C PHE A 147 6.55 -20.74 4.98
N PHE A 148 7.17 -21.43 4.04
CA PHE A 148 8.60 -21.32 3.76
C PHE A 148 8.81 -21.46 2.26
N ASP A 149 9.40 -20.45 1.66
CA ASP A 149 9.70 -20.44 0.23
C ASP A 149 11.19 -20.76 -0.01
N LYS A 150 11.48 -21.37 -1.15
CA LYS A 150 12.85 -21.81 -1.50
C LYS A 150 13.71 -20.68 -2.06
N LEU A 151 13.11 -19.52 -2.32
CA LEU A 151 13.80 -18.32 -2.73
C LEU A 151 14.15 -17.51 -1.51
N ALA A 152 15.42 -17.56 -1.13
CA ALA A 152 15.93 -16.59 -0.18
C ALA A 152 16.53 -15.41 -0.96
N ARG A 153 16.19 -14.19 -0.52
CA ARG A 153 16.58 -12.96 -1.22
C ARG A 153 17.91 -12.47 -0.68
N TYR A 154 18.82 -12.14 -1.59
CA TYR A 154 20.06 -11.49 -1.22
C TYR A 154 19.82 -10.00 -0.98
N VAL A 155 19.89 -9.56 0.26
CA VAL A 155 19.85 -8.13 0.63
C VAL A 155 21.26 -7.62 0.87
N LYS A 156 21.57 -6.43 0.34
CA LYS A 156 22.83 -5.74 0.65
C LYS A 156 22.78 -5.30 2.12
N SER A 157 23.75 -5.71 2.91
CA SER A 157 23.87 -5.24 4.30
C SER A 157 24.53 -3.87 4.31
N GLU A 158 23.98 -2.90 5.05
CA GLU A 158 24.65 -1.62 5.27
C GLU A 158 25.96 -1.83 6.05
N GLY A 159 27.08 -1.76 5.33
CA GLY A 159 28.43 -1.85 5.86
C GLY A 159 29.18 -3.16 5.59
N ASN A 160 28.58 -4.11 4.85
CA ASN A 160 29.25 -5.31 4.37
C ASN A 160 28.93 -5.52 2.88
N ASP A 161 29.97 -5.69 2.06
CA ASP A 161 29.84 -5.92 0.61
C ASP A 161 29.29 -7.32 0.27
N GLU A 162 29.21 -8.23 1.25
CA GLU A 162 28.65 -9.56 1.07
C GLU A 162 27.12 -9.54 1.24
N PRO A 163 26.35 -9.97 0.23
CA PRO A 163 24.89 -10.00 0.32
C PRO A 163 24.44 -11.03 1.38
N LYS A 164 23.60 -10.58 2.33
CA LYS A 164 22.99 -11.46 3.33
C LYS A 164 21.79 -12.16 2.72
N LEU A 165 21.70 -13.47 2.94
CA LEU A 165 20.54 -14.25 2.58
C LEU A 165 19.40 -13.95 3.56
N GLN A 166 18.27 -13.43 3.06
CA GLN A 166 17.11 -13.07 3.86
C GLN A 166 15.97 -14.05 3.63
N ASP A 167 15.52 -14.68 4.72
CA ASP A 167 14.39 -15.61 4.75
C ASP A 167 13.16 -14.94 5.39
N TYR A 168 12.17 -14.65 4.56
CA TYR A 168 10.89 -14.05 4.97
C TYR A 168 9.84 -15.08 5.39
N GLY A 169 10.19 -16.37 5.37
CA GLY A 169 9.31 -17.44 5.83
C GLY A 169 8.81 -17.21 7.25
N LYS A 170 7.54 -17.54 7.48
CA LYS A 170 6.89 -17.39 8.79
C LYS A 170 6.37 -18.73 9.28
N HIS A 171 6.54 -19.01 10.57
CA HIS A 171 5.96 -20.20 11.18
C HIS A 171 4.48 -19.97 11.56
N THR A 172 3.72 -21.05 11.72
CA THR A 172 2.35 -20.99 12.28
C THR A 172 2.36 -20.27 13.63
N GLY A 173 1.38 -19.40 13.87
CA GLY A 173 1.29 -18.61 15.10
C GLY A 173 2.19 -17.37 15.12
N TYR A 174 2.97 -17.10 14.07
CA TYR A 174 3.63 -15.81 13.90
C TYR A 174 2.59 -14.68 13.93
N ARG A 175 2.90 -13.59 14.63
CA ARG A 175 2.06 -12.40 14.72
C ARG A 175 2.74 -11.27 13.96
N THR A 176 2.03 -10.61 13.05
CA THR A 176 2.59 -9.48 12.30
C THR A 176 2.98 -8.34 13.23
N VAL A 177 4.06 -7.64 12.87
CA VAL A 177 4.61 -6.53 13.64
C VAL A 177 4.94 -5.34 12.75
N ARG A 178 4.96 -4.16 13.37
CA ARG A 178 5.27 -2.87 12.74
C ARG A 178 6.46 -2.23 13.43
N CYS A 179 6.97 -1.13 12.88
CA CYS A 179 7.98 -0.29 13.51
C CYS A 179 7.64 -0.05 15.01
N PRO A 180 8.61 -0.19 15.94
CA PRO A 180 10.00 -0.53 15.72
C PRO A 180 10.33 -2.02 15.86
N TYR A 181 9.35 -2.92 15.93
CA TYR A 181 9.61 -4.35 16.07
C TYR A 181 10.17 -4.98 14.79
N SER A 182 10.86 -6.11 14.94
CA SER A 182 11.31 -6.97 13.84
C SER A 182 10.41 -8.19 13.71
N GLY A 183 9.96 -8.46 12.49
CA GLY A 183 9.16 -9.62 12.10
C GLY A 183 9.97 -10.70 11.40
N LEU A 184 11.28 -10.51 11.25
CA LEU A 184 12.13 -11.39 10.46
C LEU A 184 12.53 -12.64 11.24
N VAL A 185 11.76 -13.70 11.06
CA VAL A 185 11.80 -14.92 11.89
C VAL A 185 12.28 -16.16 11.12
N GLY A 186 12.90 -15.95 9.96
CA GLY A 186 13.66 -16.96 9.25
C GLY A 186 14.73 -17.60 10.14
N LYS A 187 15.18 -18.80 9.76
CA LYS A 187 16.06 -19.63 10.60
C LYS A 187 17.30 -18.88 11.10
N ASP A 188 17.90 -18.05 10.25
CA ASP A 188 19.17 -17.38 10.52
C ASP A 188 18.98 -15.99 11.19
N ASP A 189 17.76 -15.45 11.21
CA ASP A 189 17.45 -14.10 11.73
C ASP A 189 16.74 -14.11 13.08
N LEU A 190 16.11 -15.24 13.44
CA LEU A 190 15.26 -15.36 14.63
C LEU A 190 15.95 -14.89 15.92
N LYS A 191 17.25 -15.18 16.08
CA LYS A 191 18.01 -14.77 17.27
C LYS A 191 18.14 -13.24 17.36
N GLU A 192 18.45 -12.57 16.25
CA GLU A 192 18.59 -11.11 16.19
C GLU A 192 17.25 -10.44 16.43
N THR A 193 16.18 -10.98 15.82
CA THR A 193 14.80 -10.52 16.03
C THR A 193 14.34 -10.64 17.48
N ILE A 194 14.60 -11.76 18.16
CA ILE A 194 14.25 -11.92 19.58
C ILE A 194 14.99 -10.90 20.44
N GLN A 195 16.29 -10.70 20.21
CA GLN A 195 17.08 -9.75 20.98
C GLN A 195 16.60 -8.31 20.76
N HIS A 196 16.35 -7.92 19.51
CA HIS A 196 15.83 -6.60 19.15
C HIS A 196 14.46 -6.33 19.79
N ASN A 197 13.52 -7.26 19.65
CA ASN A 197 12.17 -7.09 20.20
C ASN A 197 12.17 -7.04 21.73
N TRP A 198 13.05 -7.81 22.39
CA TRP A 198 13.23 -7.72 23.84
C TRP A 198 13.73 -6.34 24.28
N MET A 199 14.63 -5.71 23.51
CA MET A 199 15.08 -4.34 23.77
C MET A 199 13.95 -3.33 23.59
N VAL A 200 13.10 -3.49 22.57
CA VAL A 200 11.91 -2.64 22.37
C VAL A 200 10.96 -2.77 23.56
N ASP A 201 10.67 -4.00 24.01
CA ASP A 201 9.79 -4.24 25.15
C ASP A 201 10.36 -3.66 26.46
N ALA A 202 11.68 -3.71 26.64
CA ALA A 202 12.37 -3.15 27.80
C ALA A 202 12.24 -1.62 27.91
N MET A 203 11.89 -0.91 26.82
CA MET A 203 11.62 0.53 26.82
C MET A 203 10.28 0.89 27.49
N GLY A 204 9.41 -0.09 27.72
CA GLY A 204 8.16 0.06 28.46
C GLY A 204 6.93 0.29 27.60
N MET A 205 5.76 0.23 28.25
CA MET A 205 4.45 0.35 27.61
C MET A 205 4.31 1.68 26.84
N GLY A 206 3.82 1.60 25.60
CA GLY A 206 3.56 2.77 24.74
C GLY A 206 4.79 3.31 24.00
N TYR A 207 6.00 2.78 24.25
CA TYR A 207 7.20 3.17 23.50
C TYR A 207 7.05 2.86 22.01
N ALA A 208 6.65 1.63 21.66
CA ALA A 208 6.48 1.21 20.28
C ALA A 208 5.45 2.08 19.52
N ASP A 209 4.29 2.34 20.12
CA ASP A 209 3.24 3.17 19.53
C ASP A 209 3.70 4.60 19.27
N LYS A 210 4.45 5.18 20.23
CA LYS A 210 5.04 6.51 20.08
C LYS A 210 6.03 6.53 18.92
N VAL A 211 6.92 5.54 18.87
CA VAL A 211 7.94 5.43 17.84
C VAL A 211 7.32 5.27 16.45
N LEU A 212 6.33 4.39 16.30
CA LEU A 212 5.61 4.20 15.04
C LEU A 212 4.98 5.51 14.55
N ASN A 213 4.25 6.21 15.43
CA ASN A 213 3.60 7.47 15.08
C ASN A 213 4.60 8.56 14.67
N GLU A 214 5.71 8.71 15.41
CA GLU A 214 6.74 9.68 15.09
C GLU A 214 7.43 9.35 13.76
N ASN A 215 7.68 8.06 13.47
CA ASN A 215 8.24 7.66 12.18
C ASN A 215 7.27 7.96 11.04
N VAL A 216 5.99 7.61 11.19
CA VAL A 216 4.93 7.93 10.20
C VAL A 216 4.85 9.44 9.96
N LYS A 217 4.79 10.26 11.02
CA LYS A 217 4.83 11.73 10.91
C LYS A 217 6.05 12.21 10.13
N ARG A 218 7.22 11.67 10.44
CA ARG A 218 8.45 12.00 9.75
C ARG A 218 8.34 11.69 8.25
N TRP A 219 7.91 10.50 7.86
CA TRP A 219 7.76 10.16 6.44
C TRP A 219 6.69 10.97 5.70
N LEU A 220 5.63 11.38 6.40
CA LEU A 220 4.58 12.23 5.85
C LEU A 220 5.07 13.65 5.54
N HIS A 221 5.93 14.23 6.39
CA HIS A 221 6.28 15.65 6.35
C HIS A 221 7.73 15.95 5.93
N SER A 222 8.67 15.03 6.14
CA SER A 222 10.10 15.28 5.88
C SER A 222 10.33 15.62 4.42
N GLY A 223 10.99 16.74 4.16
CA GLY A 223 11.47 17.08 2.84
C GLY A 223 12.93 17.51 2.92
N VAL A 224 13.72 17.13 1.93
CA VAL A 224 15.02 17.78 1.73
C VAL A 224 14.74 19.20 1.24
N ILE A 225 14.99 20.20 2.08
CA ILE A 225 14.81 21.62 1.70
C ILE A 225 15.85 21.94 0.60
N PRO A 226 15.42 22.34 -0.61
CA PRO A 226 16.35 22.78 -1.64
C PRO A 226 17.06 24.05 -1.15
N GLY A 227 18.38 24.02 -1.00
CA GLY A 227 19.18 25.20 -0.63
C GLY A 227 20.19 25.07 0.52
N ARG A 228 20.50 23.86 1.00
CA ARG A 228 21.72 23.59 1.79
C ARG A 228 22.55 22.50 1.14
N ASP A 229 23.38 22.85 0.16
CA ASP A 229 24.55 22.11 -0.36
C ASP A 229 24.46 20.57 -0.44
N GLN A 230 23.28 20.04 -0.69
CA GLN A 230 23.00 18.64 -1.04
C GLN A 230 21.81 18.67 -1.99
N TRP A 231 22.13 18.89 -3.26
CA TRP A 231 21.20 18.74 -4.37
C TRP A 231 21.42 17.33 -4.91
N ASP A 232 20.52 16.37 -4.63
CA ASP A 232 20.35 15.21 -5.53
C ASP A 232 19.14 14.26 -5.32
N SER A 233 18.43 14.22 -4.18
CA SER A 233 17.44 13.12 -4.01
C SER A 233 15.99 13.42 -4.43
N GLY A 234 15.59 14.69 -4.60
CA GLY A 234 14.21 15.05 -4.96
C GLY A 234 13.13 14.55 -3.98
N TYR A 235 13.53 13.98 -2.83
CA TYR A 235 12.66 13.35 -1.85
C TYR A 235 11.91 14.42 -1.03
N VAL A 236 10.60 14.41 -1.18
CA VAL A 236 9.65 15.17 -0.36
C VAL A 236 8.80 14.19 0.44
N GLY A 237 8.14 14.68 1.49
CA GLY A 237 7.31 13.85 2.34
C GLY A 237 6.13 13.28 1.56
N ALA A 238 5.63 12.12 1.99
CA ALA A 238 4.59 11.38 1.28
C ALA A 238 3.34 12.24 0.99
N LYS A 239 2.98 13.21 1.86
CA LYS A 239 1.86 14.13 1.60
C LYS A 239 2.06 14.97 0.34
N MET A 240 3.26 15.52 0.17
CA MET A 240 3.60 16.32 -1.02
C MET A 240 3.66 15.43 -2.25
N ASP A 241 4.22 14.23 -2.14
CA ASP A 241 4.26 13.28 -3.26
C ASP A 241 2.85 12.82 -3.69
N TYR A 242 1.93 12.57 -2.75
CA TYR A 242 0.53 12.31 -3.08
C TYR A 242 -0.10 13.48 -3.83
N GLN A 243 0.13 14.73 -3.39
CA GLN A 243 -0.38 15.91 -4.09
C GLN A 243 0.20 16.04 -5.50
N ARG A 244 1.52 15.87 -5.65
CA ARG A 244 2.21 15.92 -6.95
C ARG A 244 1.74 14.81 -7.89
N SER A 245 1.42 13.63 -7.37
CA SER A 245 0.89 12.54 -8.20
C SER A 245 -0.43 12.91 -8.90
N LEU A 246 -1.26 13.74 -8.28
CA LEU A 246 -2.49 14.21 -8.92
C LEU A 246 -2.24 15.09 -10.16
N GLU A 247 -1.02 15.60 -10.35
CA GLU A 247 -0.61 16.44 -11.47
C GLU A 247 0.02 15.63 -12.62
N ALA A 248 0.24 14.32 -12.45
CA ALA A 248 0.82 13.47 -13.47
C ALA A 248 0.01 13.54 -14.79
N PRO A 249 0.67 13.77 -15.95
CA PRO A 249 0.00 14.16 -17.19
C PRO A 249 -0.72 13.02 -17.92
N ASN A 250 -0.42 11.77 -17.60
CA ASN A 250 -1.04 10.59 -18.18
C ASN A 250 -0.96 9.40 -17.20
N TYR A 251 -1.74 8.35 -17.48
CA TYR A 251 -1.86 7.20 -16.58
C TYR A 251 -0.53 6.44 -16.42
N THR A 252 0.21 6.21 -17.50
CA THR A 252 1.46 5.44 -17.47
C THR A 252 2.46 6.00 -16.45
N VAL A 253 2.71 7.31 -16.46
CA VAL A 253 3.65 7.95 -15.52
C VAL A 253 3.02 8.29 -14.17
N PHE A 254 1.70 8.34 -14.08
CA PHE A 254 0.99 8.41 -12.81
C PHE A 254 1.13 7.10 -12.02
N SER A 255 1.10 5.97 -12.71
CA SER A 255 0.82 4.69 -12.05
C SER A 255 2.00 4.13 -11.27
N ASN A 256 3.24 4.30 -11.75
CA ASN A 256 4.37 3.50 -11.26
C ASN A 256 5.73 4.21 -11.33
N ILE A 257 6.68 3.71 -10.55
CA ILE A 257 8.03 4.28 -10.42
C ILE A 257 8.89 4.16 -11.68
N THR A 258 8.76 3.09 -12.46
CA THR A 258 9.61 2.83 -13.64
C THR A 258 9.25 3.76 -14.79
N SER A 259 7.96 3.90 -15.08
CA SER A 259 7.47 4.85 -16.08
C SER A 259 7.81 6.29 -15.70
N ALA A 260 7.58 6.69 -14.45
CA ALA A 260 7.90 8.04 -14.01
C ALA A 260 9.41 8.31 -14.00
N GLY A 261 10.23 7.32 -13.62
CA GLY A 261 11.68 7.38 -13.70
C GLY A 261 12.14 7.69 -15.12
N ARG A 262 11.69 6.89 -16.11
CA ARG A 262 11.99 7.14 -17.52
C ARG A 262 11.51 8.51 -18.00
N TRP A 263 10.29 8.90 -17.64
CA TRP A 263 9.74 10.21 -18.02
C TRP A 263 10.57 11.35 -17.47
N ASN A 264 10.97 11.27 -16.21
CA ASN A 264 11.79 12.27 -15.57
C ASN A 264 13.17 12.33 -16.23
N ASP A 265 13.77 11.20 -16.59
CA ASP A 265 15.00 11.21 -17.37
C ASP A 265 14.82 11.97 -18.69
N ASP A 266 13.76 11.62 -19.43
CA ASP A 266 13.52 12.22 -20.74
C ASP A 266 13.16 13.71 -20.69
N ASN A 267 12.59 14.20 -19.58
CA ASN A 267 12.11 15.58 -19.48
C ASN A 267 12.99 16.49 -18.62
N ILE A 268 13.91 15.91 -17.85
CA ILE A 268 14.71 16.59 -16.83
C ILE A 268 16.20 16.30 -17.00
N SER A 269 16.60 15.06 -17.29
CA SER A 269 18.01 14.65 -17.32
C SER A 269 18.72 14.81 -18.68
N HIS A 270 17.99 15.07 -19.78
CA HIS A 270 18.59 15.39 -21.10
C HIS A 270 19.35 16.74 -21.19
N VAL A 271 19.65 17.39 -20.07
CA VAL A 271 20.68 18.44 -20.03
C VAL A 271 22.00 17.79 -19.62
N SER A 272 22.71 17.24 -20.61
CA SER A 272 24.13 16.83 -20.51
C SER A 272 25.05 18.05 -20.37
N SER A 273 24.75 18.93 -19.43
CA SER A 273 25.58 20.05 -19.03
C SER A 273 25.73 20.00 -17.51
N PRO A 274 26.96 20.08 -16.97
CA PRO A 274 27.19 20.16 -15.53
C PRO A 274 26.53 21.39 -14.87
N ASP A 275 26.00 22.34 -15.66
CA ASP A 275 25.21 23.48 -15.20
C ASP A 275 23.70 23.19 -15.24
N TYR A 276 23.28 22.15 -14.52
CA TYR A 276 21.86 21.80 -14.35
C TYR A 276 21.08 22.96 -13.71
N ARG A 277 20.08 23.50 -14.42
CA ARG A 277 19.26 24.62 -13.93
C ARG A 277 17.98 24.10 -13.24
N PRO A 278 17.62 24.61 -12.04
CA PRO A 278 16.39 24.24 -11.29
C PRO A 278 15.04 24.50 -12.00
N GLN A 279 15.05 25.00 -13.23
CA GLN A 279 13.89 25.55 -13.92
C GLN A 279 12.93 24.49 -14.50
N ASN A 280 13.33 23.20 -14.50
CA ASN A 280 12.52 22.08 -14.99
C ASN A 280 11.85 21.25 -13.88
N LEU A 281 11.94 21.67 -12.60
CA LEU A 281 11.27 20.95 -11.49
C LEU A 281 9.74 20.87 -11.66
N ASN A 282 9.15 21.81 -12.42
CA ASN A 282 7.74 21.77 -12.79
C ASN A 282 7.38 20.64 -13.78
N LYS A 283 8.37 19.96 -14.37
CA LYS A 283 8.18 18.79 -15.25
C LYS A 283 8.37 17.47 -14.50
N TYR A 284 8.78 17.51 -13.23
CA TYR A 284 8.96 16.33 -12.41
C TYR A 284 7.63 15.66 -12.11
N VAL A 285 7.54 14.38 -12.45
CA VAL A 285 6.39 13.53 -12.14
C VAL A 285 6.72 12.70 -10.92
N SER A 286 5.88 12.82 -9.88
CA SER A 286 5.84 11.91 -8.75
C SER A 286 4.73 10.89 -9.00
N PRO A 287 5.03 9.59 -9.23
CA PRO A 287 3.99 8.59 -9.45
C PRO A 287 3.28 8.26 -8.13
N LEU A 288 2.05 7.75 -8.21
CA LEU A 288 1.26 7.29 -7.06
C LEU A 288 2.01 6.24 -6.21
N GLU A 289 2.78 5.37 -6.87
CA GLU A 289 3.52 4.29 -6.21
C GLU A 289 4.63 4.82 -5.28
N ARG A 290 5.16 6.03 -5.52
CA ARG A 290 6.24 6.61 -4.70
C ARG A 290 5.81 6.95 -3.26
N PRO A 291 4.76 7.76 -3.01
CA PRO A 291 4.28 8.01 -1.66
C PRO A 291 3.71 6.73 -1.01
N HIS A 292 3.15 5.80 -1.81
CA HIS A 292 2.80 4.46 -1.33
C HIS A 292 4.03 3.73 -0.73
N ASN A 293 5.14 3.63 -1.48
CA ASN A 293 6.37 2.99 -1.00
C ASN A 293 6.89 3.65 0.28
N SER A 294 6.79 4.98 0.36
CA SER A 294 7.20 5.75 1.55
C SER A 294 6.43 5.31 2.80
N MET A 295 5.13 5.06 2.69
CA MET A 295 4.30 4.66 3.83
C MET A 295 4.51 3.20 4.23
N HIS A 296 4.77 2.31 3.26
CA HIS A 296 5.23 0.95 3.54
C HIS A 296 6.51 0.95 4.38
N LEU A 297 7.52 1.71 3.96
CA LEU A 297 8.80 1.85 4.67
C LEU A 297 8.62 2.46 6.07
N ALA A 298 7.78 3.50 6.19
CA ALA A 298 7.48 4.17 7.46
C ALA A 298 6.87 3.21 8.50
N VAL A 299 5.85 2.45 8.09
CA VAL A 299 5.15 1.51 8.97
C VAL A 299 5.99 0.26 9.21
N GLY A 300 6.80 -0.14 8.23
CA GLY A 300 7.67 -1.32 8.25
C GLY A 300 8.94 -1.20 9.10
N GLY A 301 9.35 0.01 9.50
CA GLY A 301 10.52 0.18 10.38
C GLY A 301 11.75 0.79 9.72
N HIS A 302 11.63 1.33 8.52
CA HIS A 302 12.72 2.09 7.91
C HIS A 302 12.68 3.56 8.39
N ASP A 303 13.86 4.10 8.66
CA ASP A 303 14.04 5.53 8.86
C ASP A 303 13.94 6.27 7.53
N PHE A 304 13.46 7.52 7.57
CA PHE A 304 13.43 8.38 6.39
C PHE A 304 14.87 8.58 5.84
N PRO A 305 15.10 8.46 4.52
CA PRO A 305 16.44 8.61 3.93
C PRO A 305 17.10 9.95 4.25
N ASP A 306 18.44 9.97 4.32
CA ASP A 306 19.28 11.18 4.45
C ASP A 306 19.14 12.00 5.73
N LEU A 307 18.74 11.39 6.85
CA LEU A 307 18.88 12.05 8.15
C LEU A 307 20.37 12.22 8.48
N LYS A 308 20.85 13.48 8.49
CA LYS A 308 22.09 13.88 9.19
C LYS A 308 21.95 13.81 10.72
N GLU A 309 21.10 12.91 11.24
CA GLU A 309 21.09 12.54 12.65
C GLU A 309 22.04 11.35 12.78
N ASN A 310 23.03 11.44 13.67
CA ASN A 310 24.08 10.42 13.86
C ASN A 310 23.58 9.05 14.35
N GLU A 311 22.28 8.74 14.26
CA GLU A 311 21.67 7.51 14.75
C GLU A 311 20.55 7.06 13.81
N VAL A 312 20.78 5.97 13.06
CA VAL A 312 19.68 5.13 12.54
C VAL A 312 18.95 4.60 13.77
N ARG A 313 17.71 5.05 13.99
CA ARG A 313 16.95 4.72 15.21
C ARG A 313 16.49 3.27 15.19
N PHE A 314 16.33 2.67 14.01
CA PHE A 314 15.64 1.39 13.82
C PHE A 314 16.38 0.38 12.93
N LYS A 315 17.72 0.29 13.03
CA LYS A 315 18.55 -0.52 12.10
C LYS A 315 18.14 -2.01 11.98
N ALA A 316 17.48 -2.56 12.99
CA ALA A 316 17.01 -3.96 13.01
C ALA A 316 15.48 -4.10 12.98
N ALA A 317 14.72 -3.01 12.76
CA ALA A 317 13.27 -3.08 12.63
C ALA A 317 12.89 -3.57 11.22
N ASN A 318 12.37 -4.80 11.16
CA ASN A 318 11.93 -5.45 9.93
C ASN A 318 10.44 -5.85 10.06
N GLY A 319 9.57 -4.87 10.26
CA GLY A 319 8.12 -5.07 10.31
C GLY A 319 7.56 -5.48 8.95
N ASP A 320 6.46 -6.23 8.95
CA ASP A 320 5.97 -6.89 7.73
C ASP A 320 5.55 -5.88 6.64
N MET A 321 5.08 -4.68 7.01
CA MET A 321 4.75 -3.62 6.05
C MET A 321 5.95 -3.09 5.24
N GLY A 322 7.19 -3.34 5.68
CA GLY A 322 8.40 -2.79 5.06
C GLY A 322 8.83 -3.48 3.78
N GLU A 323 8.18 -4.58 3.41
CA GLU A 323 8.60 -5.43 2.31
C GLU A 323 7.39 -6.10 1.62
N ASN A 324 7.54 -6.49 0.35
CA ASN A 324 6.39 -6.94 -0.44
C ASN A 324 6.00 -8.42 -0.19
N ASP A 325 6.92 -9.23 0.33
CA ASP A 325 6.76 -10.66 0.55
C ASP A 325 5.66 -10.92 1.60
N THR A 326 5.59 -10.14 2.70
CA THR A 326 4.62 -10.36 3.79
C THR A 326 3.78 -9.15 4.23
N ALA A 327 3.96 -7.95 3.65
CA ALA A 327 3.13 -6.76 3.97
C ALA A 327 1.62 -7.01 3.91
N GLY A 328 1.15 -7.83 2.96
CA GLY A 328 -0.27 -8.17 2.83
C GLY A 328 -0.89 -8.85 4.06
N PHE A 329 -0.09 -9.43 4.96
CA PHE A 329 -0.57 -10.03 6.20
C PHE A 329 -0.84 -9.02 7.32
N ASP A 330 -0.30 -7.80 7.25
CA ASP A 330 -0.64 -6.77 8.22
C ASP A 330 -2.00 -6.14 7.86
N PRO A 331 -3.02 -6.15 8.74
CA PRO A 331 -4.32 -5.55 8.44
C PRO A 331 -4.27 -4.10 7.96
N ILE A 332 -3.29 -3.29 8.40
CA ILE A 332 -3.19 -1.87 7.99
C ILE A 332 -2.89 -1.70 6.50
N PHE A 333 -2.27 -2.72 5.87
CA PHE A 333 -2.03 -2.79 4.43
C PHE A 333 -3.28 -2.37 3.64
N PHE A 334 -4.42 -2.95 3.98
CA PHE A 334 -5.66 -2.74 3.23
C PHE A 334 -6.24 -1.35 3.42
N PHE A 335 -5.97 -0.68 4.56
CA PHE A 335 -6.43 0.68 4.82
C PHE A 335 -5.52 1.70 4.13
N HIS A 336 -4.22 1.43 4.10
CA HIS A 336 -3.23 2.16 3.31
C HIS A 336 -3.58 2.09 1.81
N HIS A 337 -3.72 0.89 1.26
CA HIS A 337 -4.07 0.72 -0.15
C HIS A 337 -5.46 1.28 -0.49
N CYS A 338 -6.41 1.28 0.44
CA CYS A 338 -7.70 1.94 0.24
C CYS A 338 -7.55 3.48 0.11
N PHE A 339 -6.56 4.08 0.77
CA PHE A 339 -6.21 5.48 0.56
C PHE A 339 -5.47 5.71 -0.76
N VAL A 340 -4.54 4.83 -1.14
CA VAL A 340 -3.90 4.85 -2.46
C VAL A 340 -4.95 4.77 -3.58
N ASP A 341 -5.96 3.92 -3.42
CA ASP A 341 -7.11 3.80 -4.33
C ASP A 341 -7.97 5.08 -4.37
N LYS A 342 -8.13 5.77 -3.23
CA LYS A 342 -8.75 7.09 -3.16
C LYS A 342 -7.97 8.13 -3.95
N VAL A 343 -6.63 8.14 -3.88
CA VAL A 343 -5.79 9.04 -4.68
C VAL A 343 -5.91 8.70 -6.17
N PHE A 344 -5.87 7.42 -6.53
CA PHE A 344 -6.11 6.96 -7.90
C PHE A 344 -7.48 7.41 -8.43
N TRP A 345 -8.55 7.17 -7.68
CA TRP A 345 -9.90 7.65 -8.02
C TRP A 345 -9.91 9.17 -8.24
N SER A 346 -9.22 9.92 -7.40
CA SER A 346 -9.13 11.38 -7.52
C SER A 346 -8.41 11.82 -8.79
N TRP A 347 -7.28 11.18 -9.12
CA TRP A 347 -6.57 11.43 -10.38
C TRP A 347 -7.47 11.13 -11.59
N GLN A 348 -8.25 10.05 -11.55
CA GLN A 348 -9.21 9.72 -12.62
C GLN A 348 -10.27 10.81 -12.79
N GLU A 349 -10.84 11.33 -11.70
CA GLU A 349 -11.81 12.44 -11.76
C GLU A 349 -11.21 13.70 -12.42
N TYR A 350 -9.95 14.02 -12.14
CA TYR A 350 -9.26 15.15 -12.78
C TYR A 350 -8.88 14.91 -14.24
N ASN A 351 -8.71 13.64 -14.66
CA ASN A 351 -8.21 13.26 -15.98
C ASN A 351 -9.25 12.52 -16.83
N ARG A 352 -10.54 12.82 -16.63
CA ARG A 352 -11.68 12.30 -17.43
C ARG A 352 -11.78 10.77 -17.43
N LYS A 353 -11.36 10.12 -16.34
CA LYS A 353 -11.40 8.66 -16.10
C LYS A 353 -10.68 7.82 -17.17
N LYS A 354 -9.70 8.44 -17.84
CA LYS A 354 -8.97 7.86 -18.94
C LYS A 354 -7.79 7.03 -18.42
N ILE A 355 -7.86 5.71 -18.59
CA ILE A 355 -6.75 4.78 -18.37
C ILE A 355 -6.28 4.35 -19.76
N GLU A 356 -5.27 5.05 -20.27
CA GLU A 356 -4.59 4.67 -21.52
C GLU A 356 -3.11 4.46 -21.19
N VAL A 357 -2.60 3.29 -21.56
CA VAL A 357 -1.19 2.94 -21.41
C VAL A 357 -0.44 3.32 -22.68
N ILE A 358 0.69 4.01 -22.55
CA ILE A 358 1.65 4.24 -23.64
C ILE A 358 2.30 2.89 -23.97
N PRO A 359 2.09 2.31 -25.16
CA PRO A 359 2.67 1.01 -25.51
C PRO A 359 4.20 1.04 -25.50
N ASP A 360 4.82 -0.07 -25.10
CA ASP A 360 6.27 -0.30 -25.08
C ASP A 360 7.07 0.73 -24.25
N TYR A 361 6.41 1.42 -23.32
CA TYR A 361 7.07 2.37 -22.41
C TYR A 361 7.62 1.62 -21.18
N PRO A 362 8.76 2.00 -20.59
CA PRO A 362 9.24 1.36 -19.36
C PRO A 362 8.16 1.34 -18.27
N GLY A 363 7.94 0.17 -17.66
CA GLY A 363 6.80 -0.11 -16.78
C GLY A 363 5.62 -0.78 -17.50
N THR A 364 5.72 -1.10 -18.79
CA THR A 364 4.70 -1.83 -19.57
C THR A 364 5.17 -3.21 -20.05
N SER A 365 6.25 -3.76 -19.49
CA SER A 365 6.66 -5.15 -19.73
C SER A 365 6.56 -5.97 -18.44
N SER A 366 6.20 -7.25 -18.57
CA SER A 366 6.13 -8.16 -17.42
C SER A 366 7.49 -8.43 -16.78
N VAL A 367 8.61 -8.12 -17.43
CA VAL A 367 9.96 -8.27 -16.87
C VAL A 367 10.48 -7.00 -16.19
N ASP A 368 9.72 -5.91 -16.19
CA ASP A 368 10.11 -4.69 -15.48
C ASP A 368 10.10 -4.89 -13.96
N GLU A 369 11.07 -4.26 -13.28
CA GLU A 369 11.28 -4.25 -11.82
C GLU A 369 11.20 -5.63 -11.15
N GLN A 370 10.05 -5.98 -10.56
CA GLN A 370 9.85 -7.20 -9.77
C GLN A 370 9.81 -8.47 -10.64
N GLY A 371 9.68 -8.32 -11.96
CA GLY A 371 9.56 -9.42 -12.90
C GLY A 371 8.16 -10.05 -12.97
N PRO A 372 7.99 -11.10 -13.79
CA PRO A 372 6.66 -11.59 -14.15
C PRO A 372 5.96 -12.27 -12.97
N THR A 373 4.66 -12.01 -12.82
CA THR A 373 3.81 -12.67 -11.81
C THR A 373 3.27 -14.02 -12.32
N PRO A 374 2.69 -14.88 -11.46
CA PRO A 374 2.17 -16.17 -11.89
C PRO A 374 1.10 -16.00 -12.98
N LYS A 375 1.14 -16.88 -13.98
CA LYS A 375 0.33 -16.86 -15.21
C LYS A 375 0.69 -15.77 -16.22
N MET A 376 1.74 -14.97 -16.00
CA MET A 376 2.28 -14.07 -17.00
C MET A 376 3.40 -14.71 -17.80
N VAL A 377 3.45 -14.38 -19.10
CA VAL A 377 4.57 -14.75 -19.97
C VAL A 377 5.68 -13.73 -19.75
N ALA A 378 6.95 -14.17 -19.77
CA ALA A 378 8.07 -13.24 -19.67
C ALA A 378 8.12 -12.33 -20.90
N ASP A 379 8.38 -11.05 -20.67
CA ASP A 379 8.45 -9.99 -21.68
C ASP A 379 7.14 -9.79 -22.46
N SER A 380 6.00 -10.09 -21.83
CA SER A 380 4.69 -9.76 -22.39
C SER A 380 4.34 -8.31 -22.09
N ALA A 381 3.80 -7.61 -23.08
CA ALA A 381 3.25 -6.27 -22.89
C ALA A 381 2.14 -6.27 -21.83
N LEU A 382 2.17 -5.25 -20.98
CA LEU A 382 1.16 -4.97 -19.97
C LEU A 382 0.37 -3.72 -20.39
N ASP A 383 -0.95 -3.85 -20.41
CA ASP A 383 -1.88 -2.82 -20.87
C ASP A 383 -3.19 -2.84 -20.07
N GLU A 384 -4.15 -2.01 -20.46
CA GLU A 384 -5.44 -1.95 -19.77
C GLU A 384 -6.31 -3.23 -19.90
N ASN A 385 -5.97 -4.12 -20.84
CA ASN A 385 -6.68 -5.38 -21.11
C ASN A 385 -6.03 -6.58 -20.43
N THR A 386 -4.85 -6.38 -19.84
CA THR A 386 -4.10 -7.44 -19.18
C THR A 386 -4.91 -7.98 -17.98
N PRO A 387 -5.07 -9.32 -17.87
CA PRO A 387 -5.76 -9.93 -16.74
C PRO A 387 -5.09 -9.60 -15.39
N LEU A 388 -5.88 -9.10 -14.45
CA LEU A 388 -5.49 -8.81 -13.07
C LEU A 388 -5.61 -10.09 -12.23
N TYR A 389 -4.73 -11.06 -12.50
CA TYR A 389 -4.74 -12.34 -11.77
C TYR A 389 -4.61 -12.14 -10.25
N PRO A 390 -5.28 -12.97 -9.42
CA PRO A 390 -6.19 -14.04 -9.79
C PRO A 390 -7.66 -13.59 -9.87
N PHE A 391 -7.94 -12.29 -9.84
CA PHE A 391 -9.28 -11.76 -9.58
C PHE A 391 -10.22 -11.94 -10.78
N LYS A 392 -11.39 -12.52 -10.51
CA LYS A 392 -12.49 -12.69 -11.47
C LYS A 392 -13.62 -11.69 -11.16
N GLU A 393 -14.51 -11.48 -12.13
CA GLU A 393 -15.69 -10.60 -11.99
C GLU A 393 -16.56 -10.94 -10.77
N ASP A 394 -16.67 -12.23 -10.44
CA ASP A 394 -17.16 -12.70 -9.14
C ASP A 394 -15.98 -13.23 -8.31
N PRO A 395 -15.58 -12.53 -7.23
CA PRO A 395 -14.45 -12.94 -6.40
C PRO A 395 -14.75 -14.14 -5.50
N VAL A 396 -16.01 -14.58 -5.42
CA VAL A 396 -16.45 -15.63 -4.50
C VAL A 396 -16.77 -16.96 -5.21
N GLU A 397 -16.96 -16.93 -6.53
CA GLU A 397 -17.27 -18.10 -7.35
C GLU A 397 -16.13 -18.38 -8.35
N ASP A 398 -15.77 -19.64 -8.57
CA ASP A 398 -14.62 -20.02 -9.43
C ASP A 398 -14.92 -19.90 -10.96
N TYR A 399 -15.99 -19.21 -11.33
CA TYR A 399 -16.41 -19.01 -12.72
C TYR A 399 -16.42 -17.51 -13.07
N GLY A 400 -15.99 -17.15 -14.27
CA GLY A 400 -16.02 -15.77 -14.76
C GLY A 400 -14.75 -15.34 -15.48
N ARG A 401 -14.81 -14.17 -16.12
CA ARG A 401 -13.64 -13.54 -16.74
C ARG A 401 -12.77 -12.92 -15.67
N TYR A 402 -11.45 -12.89 -15.91
CA TYR A 402 -10.56 -12.11 -15.07
C TYR A 402 -10.86 -10.63 -15.20
N LEU A 403 -10.72 -9.90 -14.10
CA LEU A 403 -10.78 -8.44 -14.11
C LEU A 403 -9.63 -7.89 -14.95
N THR A 404 -9.86 -6.75 -15.58
CA THR A 404 -8.85 -5.97 -16.30
C THR A 404 -8.94 -4.51 -15.84
N SER A 405 -7.96 -3.68 -16.17
CA SER A 405 -8.00 -2.24 -15.88
C SER A 405 -9.24 -1.57 -16.49
N VAL A 406 -9.69 -2.00 -17.68
CA VAL A 406 -10.93 -1.52 -18.33
C VAL A 406 -12.18 -1.92 -17.54
N VAL A 407 -12.26 -3.18 -17.08
CA VAL A 407 -13.42 -3.70 -16.34
C VAL A 407 -13.47 -3.14 -14.90
N SER A 408 -12.32 -2.77 -14.33
CA SER A 408 -12.19 -2.12 -13.02
C SER A 408 -12.62 -0.64 -12.98
N ASN A 409 -13.06 -0.08 -14.11
CA ASN A 409 -13.62 1.27 -14.17
C ASN A 409 -15.07 1.23 -13.62
N PHE A 410 -15.18 1.27 -12.29
CA PHE A 410 -16.31 0.84 -11.45
C PHE A 410 -17.69 1.48 -11.67
N GLU A 411 -17.86 2.38 -12.64
CA GLU A 411 -19.19 2.92 -12.97
C GLU A 411 -20.00 2.01 -13.91
N ARG A 412 -19.41 0.96 -14.48
CA ARG A 412 -20.13 0.01 -15.35
C ARG A 412 -20.50 -1.29 -14.63
N LYS A 413 -21.75 -1.29 -14.16
CA LYS A 413 -22.70 -2.42 -14.05
C LYS A 413 -22.80 -3.29 -12.79
N SER A 414 -21.83 -3.32 -11.87
CA SER A 414 -21.98 -4.21 -10.67
C SER A 414 -21.35 -3.68 -9.37
N PHE A 415 -20.63 -2.56 -9.42
CA PHE A 415 -19.69 -2.15 -8.37
C PHE A 415 -20.07 -0.78 -7.79
N SER A 416 -21.08 -0.75 -6.93
CA SER A 416 -21.59 0.50 -6.37
C SER A 416 -20.79 0.94 -5.13
N VAL A 417 -19.50 1.23 -5.29
CA VAL A 417 -18.66 1.84 -4.23
C VAL A 417 -18.18 3.20 -4.70
N THR A 418 -18.32 4.22 -3.84
CA THR A 418 -17.91 5.60 -4.12
C THR A 418 -16.85 6.06 -3.12
N LEU A 419 -15.93 6.91 -3.59
CA LEU A 419 -14.89 7.57 -2.80
C LEU A 419 -15.03 9.09 -2.96
N ARG A 420 -14.77 9.85 -1.89
CA ARG A 420 -14.65 11.31 -1.99
C ARG A 420 -13.31 11.69 -2.62
N THR A 421 -13.33 12.60 -3.58
CA THR A 421 -12.11 13.10 -4.24
C THR A 421 -11.19 13.81 -3.25
N LEU A 422 -9.90 13.52 -3.35
CA LEU A 422 -8.84 14.31 -2.72
C LEU A 422 -8.67 15.61 -3.51
N THR A 423 -8.79 16.75 -2.82
CA THR A 423 -8.59 18.07 -3.43
C THR A 423 -7.10 18.33 -3.69
N ARG A 424 -6.77 18.83 -4.89
CA ARG A 424 -5.43 19.37 -5.18
C ARG A 424 -5.13 20.54 -4.25
N ALA A 425 -3.87 20.70 -3.84
CA ALA A 425 -3.43 21.94 -3.21
C ALA A 425 -3.62 23.08 -4.21
N CYS A 426 -4.21 24.19 -3.78
CA CYS A 426 -4.28 25.39 -4.60
C CYS A 426 -2.88 25.98 -4.65
N ASN A 427 -2.29 26.14 -5.84
CA ASN A 427 -1.10 26.96 -5.99
C ASN A 427 -1.49 28.41 -5.65
N ASP A 428 -0.87 29.00 -4.64
CA ASP A 428 -1.03 30.42 -4.29
C ASP A 428 -0.70 31.38 -5.47
N GLN A 429 -0.21 30.86 -6.59
CA GLN A 429 -0.01 31.62 -7.82
C GLN A 429 -1.28 31.78 -8.68
N ASP A 430 -2.30 30.93 -8.52
CA ASP A 430 -3.56 31.05 -9.29
C ASP A 430 -4.58 32.00 -8.63
N VAL A 431 -4.35 32.42 -7.39
CA VAL A 431 -5.23 33.34 -6.65
C VAL A 431 -5.07 34.81 -7.10
N ALA A 432 -4.04 35.11 -7.89
CA ALA A 432 -3.81 36.47 -8.41
C ALA A 432 -4.61 36.80 -9.69
N SER A 433 -5.17 35.81 -10.39
CA SER A 433 -5.86 36.03 -11.68
C SER A 433 -7.39 36.14 -11.58
N THR A 434 -7.99 35.77 -10.45
CA THR A 434 -9.46 35.77 -10.27
C THR A 434 -10.02 36.99 -9.52
N ARG A 435 -9.18 37.95 -9.11
CA ARG A 435 -9.64 39.25 -8.55
C ARG A 435 -9.85 40.34 -9.61
N ARG A 436 -10.48 40.02 -10.74
CA ARG A 436 -11.14 41.01 -11.60
C ARG A 436 -12.29 40.35 -12.37
N LEU A 437 -13.45 40.22 -11.73
CA LEU A 437 -14.76 40.37 -12.36
C LEU A 437 -15.76 40.56 -11.23
N GLY A 438 -16.24 41.80 -11.12
CA GLY A 438 -17.09 42.26 -10.04
C GLY A 438 -18.47 41.64 -10.07
N TYR A 439 -19.01 41.50 -8.86
CA TYR A 439 -20.42 41.59 -8.49
C TYR A 439 -21.34 42.13 -9.58
N ILE A 440 -22.41 41.38 -9.89
CA ILE A 440 -23.80 41.83 -9.88
C ILE A 440 -24.66 40.56 -9.75
N ILE A 441 -25.25 40.36 -8.56
CA ILE A 441 -26.42 39.51 -8.36
C ILE A 441 -27.61 40.47 -8.34
N ILE A 442 -28.48 40.41 -9.34
CA ILE A 442 -29.82 40.99 -9.26
C ILE A 442 -30.76 39.86 -8.82
N ILE A 443 -31.42 40.11 -7.69
CA ILE A 443 -32.52 39.34 -7.14
C ILE A 443 -33.75 39.61 -8.04
N ILE A 444 -34.29 38.57 -8.67
CA ILE A 444 -35.64 37.96 -8.53
C ILE A 444 -35.69 36.78 -9.52
#